data_AF-A0A8J3AMX9-F1
#
_entry.id   AF-A0A8J3AMX9-F1
#
_cell.length_a   1.000
_cell.length_b   1.000
_cell.length_c   1.000
_cell.angle_alpha   90.00
_cell.angle_beta   90.00
_cell.angle_gamma   90.00
#
_symmetry.space_group_name_H-M   'P 1'
#
loop_
_entity.id
_entity.type
_entity.pdbx_description
1 polymer ?
#
loop_
_entity_poly.entity_id
_entity_poly.type
_entity_poly.pdbx_seq_one_letter_code
_entity_poly.pdbx_strand_id
1 'polypeptide(L)'
;MNQNTFKYHPISPVVFAQEFGRHWTDKLGYAASPALEEAWMSLGKALSAQVFHYDREEERQAWTVVPLPTGTGKSQGTAFYCAMLASHGRHPGALIVVRRIEDADIMAATINELAGKGDGYAYSHHSAKSSVPLSQLAEHPVLVITHSAYRNALAAETGQVLNAFLDWGEDGRCVVVIDEAFDLVEVHQVTLDDLRQTLAFIPDYLRDRFPKETAAIQAAINLMESSSSSNGGSRIFMPHDFGTDNDVDLSQLKDALHSVTIAQVERISQAAARLASIFDSSLDNLEIIIKGWSLYSKVPIFGQMLQTARPIITKGSKGAAVLDATASTNLMYQLFPQARVCRKIAGVRSYQNVSLHVRRGSTGKVNARKQVDERLPVLMSYFNDRIAGKDALFVCHKDVKAKAYAQETKFTLKAGHWGELDGANTWKDCDTAIFYDLHQRPHGWAMTTYFALQGIQSDEWLNSTQRRHGDHPDIVTAMVTYQTITDLIQALNRVRCRLVIDEQGNCPQTDIYLTLPKGNRGDLILSELLASMPGMQVSAWHLPVQTSKRKQRSDAGKPKESVYNYMRNVPSGRYLISHIKDSLGIKDASMKRIIKECKQDTDNQFHDINVSYFLDGFGRGSKAYLVKH
;
A
#
# COMPACT_ATOMS: atom_id res chain seq x y z
N MET A 1 -31.21 31.17 -27.97
CA MET A 1 -30.06 30.25 -27.98
C MET A 1 -28.91 30.96 -27.30
N ASN A 2 -28.77 30.79 -25.98
CA ASN A 2 -27.62 31.36 -25.26
C ASN A 2 -26.40 30.48 -25.56
N GLN A 3 -25.41 31.06 -26.23
CA GLN A 3 -24.07 30.46 -26.29
C GLN A 3 -23.54 30.45 -24.87
N ASN A 4 -23.44 29.27 -24.25
CA ASN A 4 -22.69 29.11 -23.01
C ASN A 4 -21.22 29.45 -23.31
N THR A 5 -20.79 30.66 -22.98
CA THR A 5 -19.38 31.02 -22.90
C THR A 5 -18.78 30.27 -21.71
N PHE A 6 -18.17 29.12 -21.99
CA PHE A 6 -17.41 28.38 -20.99
C PHE A 6 -16.19 29.19 -20.57
N LYS A 7 -15.92 29.27 -19.26
CA LYS A 7 -14.78 30.00 -18.70
C LYS A 7 -13.43 29.43 -19.15
N TYR A 8 -13.39 28.12 -19.33
CA TYR A 8 -12.26 27.35 -19.82
C TYR A 8 -12.71 26.48 -21.01
N HIS A 9 -11.86 26.33 -22.01
CA HIS A 9 -12.11 25.39 -23.11
C HIS A 9 -11.48 24.04 -22.77
N PRO A 10 -12.28 22.98 -22.54
CA PRO A 10 -11.73 21.65 -22.31
C PRO A 10 -11.07 21.12 -23.59
N ILE A 11 -10.01 20.33 -23.43
CA ILE A 11 -9.41 19.59 -24.55
C ILE A 11 -10.46 18.61 -25.08
N SER A 12 -10.68 18.56 -26.39
CA SER A 12 -11.57 17.54 -26.96
C SER A 12 -11.02 16.13 -26.66
N PRO A 13 -11.79 15.22 -26.06
CA PRO A 13 -11.32 13.86 -25.79
C PRO A 13 -10.87 13.09 -27.04
N VAL A 14 -11.46 13.43 -28.20
CA VAL A 14 -11.07 12.85 -29.50
C VAL A 14 -9.70 13.36 -29.92
N VAL A 15 -9.48 14.67 -29.82
CA VAL A 15 -8.18 15.29 -30.15
C VAL A 15 -7.11 14.77 -29.19
N PHE A 16 -7.40 14.68 -27.90
CA PHE A 16 -6.49 14.09 -26.92
C PHE A 16 -6.09 12.66 -27.30
N ALA A 17 -7.06 11.78 -27.57
CA ALA A 17 -6.77 10.38 -27.91
C ALA A 17 -5.93 10.25 -29.20
N GLN A 18 -6.20 11.09 -30.20
CA GLN A 18 -5.46 11.11 -31.46
C GLN A 18 -4.01 11.58 -31.28
N GLU A 19 -3.80 12.72 -30.62
CA GLU A 19 -2.45 13.26 -30.41
C GLU A 19 -1.64 12.39 -29.44
N PHE A 20 -2.27 11.86 -28.39
CA PHE A 20 -1.60 10.93 -27.49
C PHE A 20 -1.26 9.61 -28.20
N GLY A 21 -2.14 9.12 -29.09
CA GLY A 21 -1.86 7.94 -29.91
C GLY A 21 -0.66 8.12 -30.84
N ARG A 22 -0.52 9.29 -31.48
CA ARG A 22 0.69 9.62 -32.24
C ARG A 22 1.93 9.68 -31.36
N HIS A 23 1.84 10.32 -30.19
CA HIS A 23 2.97 10.33 -29.25
C HIS A 23 3.37 8.90 -28.82
N TRP A 24 2.39 8.07 -28.48
CA TRP A 24 2.57 6.68 -28.06
C TRP A 24 3.28 5.83 -29.13
N THR A 25 2.90 5.99 -30.38
CA THR A 25 3.44 5.23 -31.51
C THR A 25 4.74 5.84 -32.04
N ASP A 26 4.72 7.11 -32.42
CA ASP A 26 5.83 7.77 -33.13
C ASP A 26 7.00 8.15 -32.22
N LYS A 27 6.74 8.48 -30.94
CA LYS A 27 7.78 8.92 -29.99
C LYS A 27 8.20 7.82 -29.04
N LEU A 28 7.26 7.06 -28.49
CA LEU A 28 7.57 6.00 -27.53
C LEU A 28 7.80 4.64 -28.20
N GLY A 29 7.46 4.49 -29.49
CA GLY A 29 7.68 3.25 -30.23
C GLY A 29 6.76 2.10 -29.79
N TYR A 30 5.64 2.40 -29.14
CA TYR A 30 4.70 1.40 -28.66
C TYR A 30 3.56 1.15 -29.64
N ALA A 31 3.01 -0.06 -29.60
CA ALA A 31 1.83 -0.42 -30.39
C ALA A 31 0.56 0.25 -29.84
N ALA A 32 -0.29 0.73 -30.74
CA ALA A 32 -1.64 1.21 -30.44
C ALA A 32 -2.71 0.25 -30.99
N SER A 33 -3.91 0.30 -30.43
CA SER A 33 -5.05 -0.49 -30.91
C SER A 33 -6.34 0.31 -30.78
N PRO A 34 -7.41 -0.02 -31.55
CA PRO A 34 -8.69 0.69 -31.45
C PRO A 34 -9.27 0.69 -30.03
N ALA A 35 -9.11 -0.42 -29.30
CA ALA A 35 -9.55 -0.52 -27.90
C ALA A 35 -8.71 0.38 -26.97
N LEU A 36 -7.40 0.50 -27.23
CA LEU A 36 -6.52 1.37 -26.48
C LEU A 36 -6.83 2.85 -26.75
N GLU A 37 -7.15 3.23 -27.99
CA GLU A 37 -7.61 4.57 -28.35
C GLU A 37 -8.94 4.91 -27.69
N GLU A 38 -9.89 3.97 -27.63
CA GLU A 38 -11.15 4.14 -26.90
C GLU A 38 -10.91 4.34 -25.39
N ALA A 39 -9.95 3.60 -24.83
CA ALA A 39 -9.53 3.77 -23.44
C ALA A 39 -8.91 5.16 -23.19
N TRP A 40 -8.07 5.68 -24.10
CA TRP A 40 -7.55 7.05 -24.03
C TRP A 40 -8.63 8.11 -24.21
N MET A 41 -9.62 7.87 -25.06
CA MET A 41 -10.78 8.74 -25.17
C MET A 41 -11.58 8.78 -23.85
N SER A 42 -11.71 7.65 -23.15
CA SER A 42 -12.32 7.60 -21.81
C SER A 42 -11.54 8.42 -20.78
N LEU A 43 -10.20 8.32 -20.79
CA LEU A 43 -9.32 9.17 -19.97
C LEU A 43 -9.54 10.66 -20.28
N GLY A 44 -9.47 11.03 -21.56
CA GLY A 44 -9.68 12.41 -22.00
C GLY A 44 -11.04 12.95 -21.60
N LYS A 45 -12.11 12.14 -21.69
CA LYS A 45 -13.46 12.48 -21.22
C LYS A 45 -13.47 12.80 -19.73
N ALA A 46 -12.87 11.95 -18.90
CA ALA A 46 -12.83 12.16 -17.45
C ALA A 46 -12.07 13.43 -17.06
N LEU A 47 -10.92 13.70 -17.70
CA LEU A 47 -10.12 14.91 -17.44
C LEU A 47 -10.83 16.19 -17.93
N SER A 48 -11.45 16.12 -19.11
CA SER A 48 -12.18 17.25 -19.70
C SER A 48 -13.45 17.59 -18.92
N ALA A 49 -14.11 16.58 -18.36
CA ALA A 49 -15.28 16.74 -17.50
C ALA A 49 -14.96 17.60 -16.27
N GLN A 50 -13.77 17.47 -15.68
CA GLN A 50 -13.35 18.30 -14.53
C GLN A 50 -13.26 19.79 -14.88
N VAL A 51 -12.89 20.13 -16.13
CA VAL A 51 -12.87 21.50 -16.63
C VAL A 51 -14.28 21.98 -16.95
N PHE A 52 -15.07 21.15 -17.64
CA PHE A 52 -16.41 21.51 -18.13
C PHE A 52 -17.42 21.70 -17.00
N HIS A 53 -17.38 20.83 -15.99
CA HIS A 53 -18.31 20.84 -14.86
C HIS A 53 -17.84 21.73 -13.72
N TYR A 54 -16.76 22.49 -13.91
CA TYR A 54 -16.21 23.31 -12.85
C TYR A 54 -17.28 24.23 -12.26
N ASP A 55 -18.09 24.93 -13.04
CA ASP A 55 -19.10 25.87 -12.51
C ASP A 55 -20.39 25.20 -11.95
N ARG A 56 -20.45 23.86 -11.89
CA ARG A 56 -21.66 23.12 -11.48
C ARG A 56 -21.40 22.35 -10.19
N GLU A 57 -21.97 22.81 -9.08
CA GLU A 57 -21.64 22.35 -7.73
C GLU A 57 -21.77 20.83 -7.53
N GLU A 58 -22.88 20.21 -7.94
CA GLU A 58 -23.07 18.75 -7.80
C GLU A 58 -22.11 17.93 -8.67
N GLU A 59 -21.78 18.42 -9.87
CA GLU A 59 -20.90 17.74 -10.81
C GLU A 59 -19.42 17.96 -10.46
N ARG A 60 -19.08 19.10 -9.83
CA ARG A 60 -17.77 19.43 -9.27
C ARG A 60 -17.37 18.47 -8.15
N GLN A 61 -18.33 17.89 -7.43
CA GLN A 61 -18.07 16.93 -6.34
C GLN A 61 -17.97 15.48 -6.81
N ALA A 62 -18.14 15.20 -8.11
CA ALA A 62 -18.13 13.83 -8.62
C ALA A 62 -16.71 13.25 -8.71
N TRP A 63 -16.53 12.04 -8.16
CA TRP A 63 -15.29 11.28 -8.22
C TRP A 63 -15.35 10.29 -9.38
N THR A 64 -14.83 10.70 -10.53
CA THR A 64 -14.88 9.88 -11.75
C THR A 64 -13.74 8.87 -11.73
N VAL A 65 -14.07 7.59 -11.62
CA VAL A 65 -13.08 6.51 -11.53
C VAL A 65 -12.91 5.86 -12.90
N VAL A 66 -11.72 5.94 -13.47
CA VAL A 66 -11.42 5.43 -14.81
C VAL A 66 -10.67 4.08 -14.71
N PRO A 67 -11.32 2.94 -15.04
CA PRO A 67 -10.73 1.61 -14.91
C PRO A 67 -9.75 1.29 -16.05
N LEU A 68 -8.57 1.91 -16.02
CA LEU A 68 -7.53 1.68 -17.02
C LEU A 68 -6.51 0.64 -16.54
N PRO A 69 -6.36 -0.51 -17.23
CA PRO A 69 -5.36 -1.52 -16.87
C PRO A 69 -3.94 -0.95 -16.79
N THR A 70 -3.04 -1.63 -16.07
CA THR A 70 -1.61 -1.29 -16.09
C THR A 70 -1.07 -1.39 -17.52
N GLY A 71 -0.06 -0.60 -17.88
CA GLY A 71 0.56 -0.62 -19.21
C GLY A 71 -0.23 0.09 -20.32
N THR A 72 -1.37 0.71 -20.03
CA THR A 72 -2.19 1.47 -21.00
C THR A 72 -1.80 2.94 -21.15
N GLY A 73 -0.70 3.34 -20.50
CA GLY A 73 -0.23 4.72 -20.54
C GLY A 73 -0.97 5.70 -19.64
N LYS A 74 -1.63 5.26 -18.55
CA LYS A 74 -2.35 6.15 -17.59
C LYS A 74 -1.56 7.41 -17.22
N SER A 75 -0.41 7.24 -16.57
CA SER A 75 0.42 8.34 -16.08
C SER A 75 0.99 9.18 -17.24
N GLN A 76 1.37 8.56 -18.35
CA GLN A 76 1.85 9.23 -19.56
C GLN A 76 0.75 10.06 -20.24
N GLY A 77 -0.47 9.53 -20.32
CA GLY A 77 -1.63 10.21 -20.87
C GLY A 77 -2.03 11.40 -20.01
N THR A 78 -1.96 11.28 -18.68
CA THR A 78 -2.16 12.41 -17.76
C THR A 78 -1.11 13.49 -17.98
N ALA A 79 0.18 13.11 -18.09
CA ALA A 79 1.25 14.05 -18.36
C ALA A 79 1.05 14.77 -19.71
N PHE A 80 0.70 14.02 -20.74
CA PHE A 80 0.44 14.53 -22.09
C PHE A 80 -0.77 15.47 -22.12
N TYR A 81 -1.87 15.11 -21.45
CA TYR A 81 -3.04 15.98 -21.32
C TYR A 81 -2.66 17.31 -20.65
N CYS A 82 -1.90 17.26 -19.55
CA CYS A 82 -1.45 18.46 -18.86
C CYS A 82 -0.48 19.28 -19.71
N ALA A 83 0.34 18.66 -20.55
CA ALA A 83 1.19 19.38 -21.51
C ALA A 83 0.37 20.08 -22.60
N MET A 84 -0.70 19.46 -23.10
CA MET A 84 -1.61 20.08 -24.07
C MET A 84 -2.29 21.34 -23.51
N LEU A 85 -2.54 21.40 -22.19
CA LEU A 85 -3.08 22.60 -21.54
C LEU A 85 -2.13 23.80 -21.63
N ALA A 86 -0.83 23.60 -21.80
CA ALA A 86 0.16 24.68 -21.90
C ALA A 86 -0.05 25.59 -23.13
N SER A 87 -0.74 25.07 -24.15
CA SER A 87 -1.08 25.80 -25.38
C SER A 87 -2.47 26.45 -25.35
N HIS A 88 -3.22 26.29 -24.24
CA HIS A 88 -4.55 26.91 -24.09
C HIS A 88 -4.44 28.37 -23.69
N GLY A 89 -5.34 29.22 -24.20
CA GLY A 89 -5.32 30.66 -23.91
C GLY A 89 -5.49 31.00 -22.42
N ARG A 90 -6.44 30.34 -21.73
CA ARG A 90 -6.61 30.43 -20.27
C ARG A 90 -6.40 29.04 -19.65
N HIS A 91 -5.35 28.90 -18.83
CA HIS A 91 -4.98 27.61 -18.24
C HIS A 91 -5.90 27.24 -17.05
N PRO A 92 -6.55 26.07 -17.05
CA PRO A 92 -7.52 25.69 -16.00
C PRO A 92 -6.87 25.26 -14.68
N GLY A 93 -5.55 25.07 -14.67
CA GLY A 93 -4.82 24.58 -13.50
C GLY A 93 -5.04 23.08 -13.27
N ALA A 94 -3.98 22.37 -12.87
CA ALA A 94 -4.05 20.93 -12.62
C ALA A 94 -3.31 20.52 -11.35
N LEU A 95 -3.94 19.67 -10.54
CA LEU A 95 -3.34 18.99 -9.40
C LEU A 95 -3.26 17.49 -9.73
N ILE A 96 -2.07 16.92 -9.67
CA ILE A 96 -1.83 15.49 -9.87
C ILE A 96 -1.34 14.89 -8.56
N VAL A 97 -1.98 13.82 -8.12
CA VAL A 97 -1.66 13.13 -6.87
C VAL A 97 -1.13 11.74 -7.20
N VAL A 98 0.15 11.47 -6.89
CA VAL A 98 0.84 10.21 -7.18
C VAL A 98 1.34 9.52 -5.91
N ARG A 99 1.64 8.22 -5.96
CA ARG A 99 1.95 7.46 -4.73
C ARG A 99 3.30 7.82 -4.12
N ARG A 100 4.36 7.96 -4.93
CA ARG A 100 5.75 8.09 -4.46
C ARG A 100 6.36 9.44 -4.79
N ILE A 101 7.42 9.78 -4.04
CA ILE A 101 8.20 10.99 -4.26
C ILE A 101 8.85 10.95 -5.65
N GLU A 102 9.49 9.84 -5.99
CA GLU A 102 10.18 9.70 -7.28
C GLU A 102 9.20 9.81 -8.46
N ASP A 103 7.99 9.25 -8.30
CA ASP A 103 6.94 9.36 -9.32
C ASP A 103 6.47 10.81 -9.50
N ALA A 104 6.44 11.60 -8.42
CA ALA A 104 6.03 13.01 -8.48
C ALA A 104 7.05 13.85 -9.26
N ASP A 105 8.34 13.63 -9.00
CA ASP A 105 9.43 14.29 -9.71
C ASP A 105 9.44 13.91 -11.20
N ILE A 106 9.33 12.61 -11.51
CA ILE A 106 9.29 12.12 -12.88
C ILE A 106 8.07 12.70 -13.64
N MET A 107 6.90 12.74 -13.00
CA MET A 107 5.69 13.29 -13.60
C MET A 107 5.85 14.78 -13.94
N ALA A 108 6.33 15.59 -12.99
CA ALA A 108 6.55 17.02 -13.23
C ALA A 108 7.58 17.27 -14.36
N ALA A 109 8.69 16.54 -14.34
CA ALA A 109 9.72 16.62 -15.39
C ALA A 109 9.17 16.24 -16.77
N THR A 110 8.41 15.13 -16.85
CA THR A 110 7.79 14.67 -18.10
C THR A 110 6.83 15.73 -18.67
N ILE A 111 6.03 16.36 -17.81
CA ILE A 111 5.09 17.41 -18.24
C ILE A 111 5.85 18.63 -18.77
N ASN A 112 6.91 19.06 -18.10
CA ASN A 112 7.73 20.21 -18.53
C ASN A 112 8.40 19.95 -19.88
N GLU A 113 8.94 18.74 -20.07
CA GLU A 113 9.52 18.29 -21.34
C GLU A 113 8.49 18.33 -22.47
N LEU A 114 7.33 17.69 -22.27
CA LEU A 114 6.27 17.61 -23.27
C LEU A 114 5.66 18.99 -23.60
N ALA A 115 5.56 19.89 -22.62
CA ALA A 115 5.01 21.23 -22.80
C ALA A 115 5.98 22.19 -23.50
N GLY A 116 7.29 21.92 -23.45
CA GLY A 116 8.32 22.82 -23.99
C GLY A 116 8.39 24.18 -23.28
N LYS A 117 7.95 24.26 -22.01
CA LYS A 117 7.84 25.50 -21.22
C LYS A 117 8.91 25.66 -20.13
N GLY A 118 9.83 24.70 -19.99
CA GLY A 118 10.87 24.69 -18.96
C GLY A 118 10.34 24.36 -17.55
N ASP A 119 11.23 24.39 -16.55
CA ASP A 119 10.99 23.85 -15.19
C ASP A 119 9.97 24.62 -14.32
N GLY A 120 9.36 25.68 -14.85
CA GLY A 120 8.37 26.50 -14.13
C GLY A 120 6.91 26.10 -14.35
N TYR A 121 6.61 25.28 -15.36
CA TYR A 121 5.23 24.98 -15.75
C TYR A 121 4.56 23.93 -14.84
N ALA A 122 5.26 22.82 -14.58
CA ALA A 122 4.86 21.77 -13.67
C ALA A 122 5.87 21.63 -12.53
N TYR A 123 5.37 21.53 -11.30
CA TYR A 123 6.20 21.46 -10.10
C TYR A 123 5.81 20.29 -9.19
N SER A 124 6.80 19.58 -8.66
CA SER A 124 6.63 18.52 -7.66
C SER A 124 6.82 19.06 -6.24
N HIS A 125 5.85 18.84 -5.36
CA HIS A 125 5.90 19.22 -3.95
C HIS A 125 5.68 18.01 -3.03
N HIS A 126 6.66 17.72 -2.17
CA HIS A 126 6.64 16.57 -1.24
C HIS A 126 7.60 16.79 -0.07
N SER A 127 7.60 15.89 0.90
CA SER A 127 8.37 16.01 2.15
C SER A 127 9.88 16.17 1.97
N ALA A 128 10.47 15.58 0.94
CA ALA A 128 11.89 15.76 0.60
C ALA A 128 12.20 17.05 -0.17
N LYS A 129 11.18 17.80 -0.62
CA LYS A 129 11.29 19.02 -1.44
C LYS A 129 10.26 20.06 -0.97
N SER A 130 10.35 20.41 0.31
CA SER A 130 9.49 21.38 0.99
C SER A 130 10.10 22.78 1.11
N SER A 131 11.15 23.08 0.35
CA SER A 131 11.85 24.38 0.39
C SER A 131 11.03 25.52 -0.21
N VAL A 132 10.11 25.23 -1.11
CA VAL A 132 9.17 26.22 -1.67
C VAL A 132 8.00 26.40 -0.70
N PRO A 133 7.74 27.62 -0.19
CA PRO A 133 6.60 27.90 0.67
C PRO A 133 5.27 27.57 -0.01
N LEU A 134 4.28 27.13 0.78
CA LEU A 134 2.94 26.79 0.28
C LEU A 134 2.29 27.93 -0.54
N SER A 135 2.56 29.20 -0.17
CA SER A 135 2.04 30.37 -0.87
C SER A 135 2.57 30.54 -2.30
N GLN A 136 3.74 29.97 -2.63
CA GLN A 136 4.35 30.05 -3.96
C GLN A 136 3.90 28.90 -4.86
N LEU A 137 3.20 27.88 -4.34
CA LEU A 137 2.69 26.79 -5.17
C LEU A 137 1.68 27.27 -6.21
N ALA A 138 1.01 28.40 -5.97
CA ALA A 138 0.08 29.02 -6.91
C ALA A 138 0.77 29.63 -8.15
N GLU A 139 2.11 29.70 -8.20
CA GLU A 139 2.86 30.15 -9.37
C GLU A 139 2.96 29.08 -10.47
N HIS A 140 2.68 27.82 -10.12
CA HIS A 140 2.81 26.68 -11.02
C HIS A 140 1.44 26.21 -11.54
N PRO A 141 1.18 26.32 -12.86
CA PRO A 141 -0.08 25.85 -13.48
C PRO A 141 -0.40 24.39 -13.19
N VAL A 142 0.63 23.54 -13.13
CA VAL A 142 0.50 22.12 -12.81
C VAL A 142 1.28 21.82 -11.52
N LEU A 143 0.59 21.28 -10.52
CA LEU A 143 1.19 20.85 -9.26
C LEU A 143 1.10 19.33 -9.14
N VAL A 144 2.20 18.68 -8.77
CA VAL A 144 2.28 17.26 -8.52
C VAL A 144 2.63 17.00 -7.06
N ILE A 145 1.79 16.28 -6.34
CA ILE A 145 1.98 15.96 -4.92
C ILE A 145 1.84 14.46 -4.66
N THR A 146 2.19 14.02 -3.46
CA THR A 146 2.02 12.62 -3.07
C THR A 146 0.63 12.34 -2.48
N HIS A 147 0.17 11.09 -2.55
CA HIS A 147 -1.05 10.62 -1.87
C HIS A 147 -1.03 10.96 -0.37
N SER A 148 0.11 10.79 0.29
CA SER A 148 0.25 11.13 1.71
C SER A 148 0.11 12.63 1.97
N ALA A 149 0.69 13.48 1.12
CA ALA A 149 0.52 14.94 1.24
C ALA A 149 -0.95 15.34 1.05
N TYR A 150 -1.62 14.79 0.04
CA TYR A 150 -3.02 15.08 -0.24
C TYR A 150 -3.95 14.61 0.89
N ARG A 151 -3.75 13.38 1.39
CA ARG A 151 -4.52 12.84 2.53
C ARG A 151 -4.34 13.69 3.78
N ASN A 152 -3.09 14.06 4.11
CA ASN A 152 -2.81 14.89 5.28
C ASN A 152 -3.44 16.28 5.14
N ALA A 153 -3.48 16.84 3.92
CA ALA A 153 -4.14 18.11 3.65
C ALA A 153 -5.67 18.03 3.78
N LEU A 154 -6.30 16.93 3.33
CA LEU A 154 -7.73 16.68 3.51
C LEU A 154 -8.11 16.45 4.99
N ALA A 155 -7.21 15.83 5.75
CA ALA A 155 -7.39 15.54 7.16
C ALA A 155 -7.20 16.76 8.08
N ALA A 156 -6.57 17.84 7.60
CA ALA A 156 -6.24 19.02 8.39
C ALA A 156 -7.47 19.92 8.63
N GLU A 157 -7.71 20.30 9.89
CA GLU A 157 -8.90 21.05 10.29
C GLU A 157 -9.00 22.44 9.64
N THR A 158 -7.88 23.13 9.45
CA THR A 158 -7.87 24.50 8.93
C THR A 158 -8.09 24.58 7.41
N GLY A 159 -7.94 23.46 6.70
CA GLY A 159 -7.99 23.40 5.23
C GLY A 159 -6.90 24.20 4.50
N GLN A 160 -6.02 24.91 5.22
CA GLN A 160 -5.03 25.83 4.63
C GLN A 160 -4.09 25.14 3.63
N VAL A 161 -3.61 23.94 3.99
CA VAL A 161 -2.71 23.17 3.13
C VAL A 161 -3.43 22.69 1.87
N LEU A 162 -4.68 22.23 2.00
CA LEU A 162 -5.48 21.79 0.86
C LEU A 162 -5.79 22.96 -0.08
N ASN A 163 -6.14 24.12 0.47
CA ASN A 163 -6.36 25.34 -0.30
C ASN A 163 -5.10 25.72 -1.06
N ALA A 164 -3.93 25.74 -0.41
CA ALA A 164 -2.67 26.01 -1.11
C ALA A 164 -2.38 25.02 -2.27
N PHE A 165 -2.76 23.75 -2.13
CA PHE A 165 -2.65 22.77 -3.22
C PHE A 165 -3.69 22.97 -4.32
N LEU A 166 -4.83 23.57 -4.02
CA LEU A 166 -5.88 23.85 -5.00
C LEU A 166 -5.79 25.26 -5.59
N ASP A 167 -5.03 26.17 -4.99
CA ASP A 167 -4.92 27.57 -5.42
C ASP A 167 -4.13 27.71 -6.72
N TRP A 168 -4.76 28.38 -7.69
CA TRP A 168 -4.21 28.70 -9.02
C TRP A 168 -5.13 29.71 -9.73
N GLY A 169 -4.58 30.86 -10.14
CA GLY A 169 -5.38 31.92 -10.76
C GLY A 169 -6.58 32.33 -9.90
N GLU A 170 -7.65 32.79 -10.54
CA GLU A 170 -8.87 33.25 -9.84
C GLU A 170 -9.78 32.10 -9.39
N ASP A 171 -9.66 30.92 -9.98
CA ASP A 171 -10.61 29.82 -9.84
C ASP A 171 -10.04 28.59 -9.11
N GLY A 172 -8.76 28.61 -8.76
CA GLY A 172 -8.08 27.40 -8.37
C GLY A 172 -7.87 26.42 -9.53
N ARG A 173 -7.22 25.30 -9.23
CA ARG A 173 -6.90 24.23 -10.18
C ARG A 173 -8.14 23.43 -10.50
N CYS A 174 -8.77 23.62 -11.65
CA CYS A 174 -9.98 22.92 -12.06
C CYS A 174 -9.78 21.40 -12.16
N VAL A 175 -8.64 20.95 -12.68
CA VAL A 175 -8.38 19.52 -12.91
C VAL A 175 -7.70 18.92 -11.68
N VAL A 176 -8.30 17.87 -11.10
CA VAL A 176 -7.66 17.05 -10.06
C VAL A 176 -7.59 15.62 -10.56
N VAL A 177 -6.39 15.06 -10.57
CA VAL A 177 -6.13 13.68 -11.00
C VAL A 177 -5.46 12.93 -9.86
N ILE A 178 -5.98 11.77 -9.51
CA ILE A 178 -5.35 10.86 -8.56
C ILE A 178 -4.92 9.62 -9.33
N ASP A 179 -3.61 9.42 -9.44
CA ASP A 179 -3.02 8.24 -10.07
C ASP A 179 -3.00 7.08 -9.07
N GLU A 180 -3.47 5.91 -9.50
CA GLU A 180 -3.80 4.75 -8.66
C GLU A 180 -5.00 4.95 -7.71
N ALA A 181 -5.45 3.85 -7.08
CA ALA A 181 -6.54 3.86 -6.12
C ALA A 181 -6.25 4.81 -4.95
N PHE A 182 -7.25 5.58 -4.53
CA PHE A 182 -7.17 6.46 -3.36
C PHE A 182 -7.82 5.81 -2.14
N ASP A 183 -7.23 6.00 -0.96
CA ASP A 183 -7.85 5.55 0.28
C ASP A 183 -9.03 6.47 0.59
N LEU A 184 -10.25 5.93 0.59
CA LEU A 184 -11.47 6.71 0.89
C LEU A 184 -11.70 6.88 2.39
N VAL A 185 -11.06 6.04 3.20
CA VAL A 185 -11.26 5.94 4.65
C VAL A 185 -9.92 5.91 5.37
N GLU A 186 -9.81 6.70 6.43
CA GLU A 186 -8.71 6.66 7.38
C GLU A 186 -9.13 5.76 8.55
N VAL A 187 -8.25 4.83 8.95
CA VAL A 187 -8.49 3.90 10.05
C VAL A 187 -7.49 4.15 11.15
N HIS A 188 -7.99 4.40 12.37
CA HIS A 188 -7.19 4.54 13.58
C HIS A 188 -7.36 3.30 14.43
N GLN A 189 -6.27 2.82 15.03
CA GLN A 189 -6.31 1.63 15.85
C GLN A 189 -5.27 1.68 16.97
N VAL A 190 -5.61 1.07 18.09
CA VAL A 190 -4.69 0.87 19.21
C VAL A 190 -4.93 -0.49 19.85
N THR A 191 -3.87 -1.20 20.22
CA THR A 191 -3.99 -2.47 20.95
C THR A 191 -3.91 -2.26 22.46
N LEU A 192 -4.45 -3.20 23.22
CA LEU A 192 -4.37 -3.16 24.69
C LEU A 192 -2.90 -3.14 25.17
N ASP A 193 -2.03 -3.87 24.48
CA ASP A 193 -0.61 -3.92 24.83
C ASP A 193 0.08 -2.58 24.55
N ASP A 194 -0.26 -1.90 23.44
CA ASP A 194 0.26 -0.56 23.13
C ASP A 194 -0.15 0.46 24.21
N LEU A 195 -1.40 0.42 24.68
CA LEU A 195 -1.90 1.30 25.74
C LEU A 195 -1.24 1.02 27.09
N ARG A 196 -1.15 -0.26 27.48
CA ARG A 196 -0.47 -0.67 28.73
C ARG A 196 0.99 -0.28 28.71
N GLN A 197 1.67 -0.48 27.58
CA GLN A 197 3.06 -0.06 27.41
C GLN A 197 3.17 1.46 27.54
N THR A 198 2.32 2.22 26.86
CA THR A 198 2.32 3.69 26.94
C THR A 198 2.11 4.15 28.38
N LEU A 199 1.09 3.65 29.09
CA LEU A 199 0.80 4.03 30.48
C LEU A 199 1.93 3.67 31.46
N ALA A 200 2.58 2.52 31.25
CA ALA A 200 3.70 2.08 32.07
C ALA A 200 4.94 2.97 31.91
N PHE A 201 5.11 3.63 30.77
CA PHE A 201 6.23 4.52 30.49
C PHE A 201 6.01 5.97 30.97
N ILE A 202 4.79 6.35 31.34
CA ILE A 202 4.51 7.69 31.90
C ILE A 202 5.02 7.74 33.36
N PRO A 203 6.03 8.56 33.69
CA PRO A 203 6.52 8.71 35.06
C PRO A 203 5.49 9.40 35.97
N ASP A 204 5.59 9.18 37.28
CA ASP A 204 4.61 9.69 38.26
C ASP A 204 4.43 11.21 38.20
N TYR A 205 5.51 11.98 38.03
CA TYR A 205 5.40 13.45 37.91
C TYR A 205 4.65 13.91 36.65
N LEU A 206 4.64 13.11 35.56
CA LEU A 206 3.79 13.39 34.39
C LEU A 206 2.35 12.95 34.63
N ARG A 207 2.12 11.88 35.41
CA ARG A 207 0.75 11.48 35.83
C ARG A 207 0.10 12.58 36.67
N ASP A 208 0.86 13.17 37.60
CA ASP A 208 0.39 14.27 38.45
C ASP A 208 0.11 15.54 37.64
N ARG A 209 0.93 15.80 36.60
CA ARG A 209 0.77 16.97 35.71
C ARG A 209 -0.37 16.80 34.70
N PHE A 210 -0.60 15.58 34.21
CA PHE A 210 -1.59 15.24 33.19
C PHE A 210 -2.59 14.18 33.70
N PRO A 211 -3.33 14.45 34.80
CA PRO A 211 -4.17 13.46 35.44
C PRO A 211 -5.38 13.06 34.59
N LYS A 212 -5.89 13.97 33.75
CA LYS A 212 -7.04 13.69 32.88
C LYS A 212 -6.67 12.76 31.72
N GLU A 213 -5.54 13.05 31.10
CA GLU A 213 -4.98 12.32 29.95
C GLU A 213 -4.58 10.89 30.38
N THR A 214 -3.94 10.76 31.54
CA THR A 214 -3.60 9.44 32.09
C THR A 214 -4.82 8.64 32.53
N ALA A 215 -5.83 9.31 33.11
CA ALA A 215 -7.11 8.68 33.40
C ALA A 215 -7.81 8.18 32.12
N ALA A 216 -7.73 8.92 31.01
CA ALA A 216 -8.31 8.50 29.73
C ALA A 216 -7.66 7.24 29.16
N ILE A 217 -6.33 7.14 29.22
CA ILE A 217 -5.60 5.92 28.84
C ILE A 217 -6.04 4.74 29.72
N GLN A 218 -6.10 4.94 31.04
CA GLN A 218 -6.52 3.90 31.98
C GLN A 218 -7.99 3.48 31.77
N ALA A 219 -8.88 4.42 31.48
CA ALA A 219 -10.28 4.13 31.22
C ALA A 219 -10.46 3.28 29.96
N ALA A 220 -9.74 3.58 28.88
CA ALA A 220 -9.72 2.75 27.68
C ALA A 220 -9.20 1.33 27.97
N ILE A 221 -8.12 1.19 28.76
CA ILE A 221 -7.60 -0.12 29.20
C ILE A 221 -8.68 -0.91 29.96
N ASN A 222 -9.32 -0.28 30.95
CA ASN A 222 -10.37 -0.92 31.77
C ASN A 222 -11.58 -1.35 30.92
N LEU A 223 -11.98 -0.52 29.96
CA LEU A 223 -13.09 -0.81 29.05
C LEU A 223 -12.79 -2.02 28.16
N MET A 224 -11.58 -2.11 27.62
CA MET A 224 -11.13 -3.27 26.84
C MET A 224 -11.11 -4.55 27.69
N GLU A 225 -10.53 -4.49 28.90
CA GLU A 225 -10.40 -5.63 29.80
C GLU A 225 -11.74 -6.18 30.28
N SER A 226 -12.66 -5.30 30.69
CA SER A 226 -14.01 -5.70 31.10
C SER A 226 -14.79 -6.37 29.97
N SER A 227 -14.58 -5.92 28.73
CA SER A 227 -15.23 -6.46 27.55
C SER A 227 -14.72 -7.85 27.15
N SER A 228 -13.48 -8.20 27.51
CA SER A 228 -12.98 -9.57 27.32
C SER A 228 -13.66 -10.60 28.24
N SER A 229 -14.34 -10.17 29.29
CA SER A 229 -14.99 -11.05 30.28
C SER A 229 -16.40 -11.46 29.87
N SER A 230 -17.02 -10.71 28.96
CA SER A 230 -18.32 -11.01 28.36
C SER A 230 -18.16 -11.75 27.03
N ASN A 231 -19.00 -12.75 26.75
CA ASN A 231 -18.99 -13.66 25.59
C ASN A 231 -18.45 -13.09 24.25
N GLY A 232 -17.12 -13.01 24.10
CA GLY A 232 -16.27 -13.08 22.89
C GLY A 232 -16.56 -12.23 21.64
N GLY A 233 -17.66 -11.48 21.57
CA GLY A 233 -18.12 -10.76 20.38
C GLY A 233 -17.43 -9.42 20.15
N SER A 234 -17.60 -8.87 18.95
CA SER A 234 -17.20 -7.48 18.68
C SER A 234 -18.27 -6.53 19.25
N ARG A 235 -17.87 -5.33 19.67
CA ARG A 235 -18.74 -4.33 20.29
C ARG A 235 -18.43 -2.93 19.80
N ILE A 236 -19.45 -2.07 19.75
CA ILE A 236 -19.24 -0.64 19.56
C ILE A 236 -19.22 0.06 20.92
N PHE A 237 -18.27 0.96 21.10
CA PHE A 237 -18.26 1.95 22.16
C PHE A 237 -18.46 3.34 21.59
N MET A 238 -19.18 4.14 22.34
CA MET A 238 -19.40 5.56 22.11
C MET A 238 -18.49 6.38 23.05
N PRO A 239 -18.28 7.67 22.77
CA PRO A 239 -17.41 8.51 23.61
C PRO A 239 -17.74 8.46 25.12
N HIS A 240 -19.04 8.40 25.46
CA HIS A 240 -19.49 8.34 26.85
C HIS A 240 -19.14 7.03 27.58
N ASP A 241 -18.87 5.94 26.86
CA ASP A 241 -18.50 4.65 27.46
C ASP A 241 -17.10 4.69 28.08
N PHE A 242 -16.25 5.62 27.64
CA PHE A 242 -14.92 5.81 28.21
C PHE A 242 -14.95 6.54 29.55
N GLY A 243 -16.09 7.11 29.97
CA GLY A 243 -16.21 7.80 31.26
C GLY A 243 -15.30 9.03 31.40
N THR A 244 -14.81 9.55 30.27
CA THR A 244 -13.97 10.74 30.16
C THR A 244 -14.75 11.89 29.57
N ASP A 245 -14.40 13.13 29.94
CA ASP A 245 -14.88 14.29 29.18
C ASP A 245 -14.41 14.16 27.72
N ASN A 246 -15.29 14.42 26.74
CA ASN A 246 -14.97 14.31 25.31
C ASN A 246 -13.91 15.33 24.82
N ASP A 247 -13.36 16.15 25.72
CA ASP A 247 -12.42 17.25 25.44
C ASP A 247 -10.99 16.92 25.91
N VAL A 248 -10.67 15.63 26.12
CA VAL A 248 -9.29 15.23 26.44
C VAL A 248 -8.40 15.45 25.22
N ASP A 249 -7.39 16.30 25.38
CA ASP A 249 -6.30 16.54 24.42
C ASP A 249 -5.03 15.84 24.92
N LEU A 250 -4.55 14.86 24.17
CA LEU A 250 -3.36 14.07 24.52
C LEU A 250 -2.06 14.71 23.99
N SER A 251 -2.13 15.81 23.24
CA SER A 251 -0.99 16.45 22.57
C SER A 251 0.08 16.92 23.56
N GLN A 252 -0.32 17.55 24.67
CA GLN A 252 0.64 18.03 25.66
C GLN A 252 1.34 16.89 26.44
N LEU A 253 0.60 15.81 26.75
CA LEU A 253 1.17 14.61 27.35
C LEU A 253 2.15 13.94 26.38
N LYS A 254 1.80 13.87 25.10
CA LYS A 254 2.67 13.34 24.03
C LYS A 254 4.00 14.11 23.95
N ASP A 255 3.96 15.43 23.86
CA ASP A 255 5.16 16.28 23.80
C ASP A 255 6.05 16.11 25.05
N ALA A 256 5.43 16.03 26.23
CA ALA A 256 6.13 15.77 27.48
C ALA A 256 6.78 14.38 27.50
N LEU A 257 6.05 13.34 27.07
CA LEU A 257 6.54 11.96 27.04
C LEU A 257 7.67 11.77 26.02
N HIS A 258 7.62 12.48 24.90
CA HIS A 258 8.70 12.49 23.91
C HIS A 258 10.00 13.01 24.52
N SER A 259 9.92 14.08 25.32
CA SER A 259 11.07 14.66 26.05
C SER A 259 11.66 13.68 27.07
N VAL A 260 10.81 12.92 27.77
CA VAL A 260 11.23 11.86 28.70
C VAL A 260 11.90 10.69 27.97
N THR A 261 11.32 10.25 26.86
CA THR A 261 11.84 9.12 26.07
C THR A 261 13.23 9.43 25.53
N ILE A 262 13.48 10.67 25.09
CA ILE A 262 14.82 11.12 24.70
C ILE A 262 15.79 11.07 25.88
N ALA A 263 15.40 11.63 27.03
CA ALA A 263 16.26 11.70 28.22
C ALA A 263 16.56 10.33 28.86
N GLN A 264 15.60 9.40 28.87
CA GLN A 264 15.77 8.07 29.47
C GLN A 264 16.51 7.09 28.56
N VAL A 265 16.49 7.29 27.23
CA VAL A 265 17.04 6.36 26.23
C VAL A 265 18.32 6.92 25.58
N GLU A 266 19.02 7.84 26.25
CA GLU A 266 20.28 8.52 25.84
C GLU A 266 21.43 7.60 25.35
N ARG A 267 21.26 6.27 25.33
CA ARG A 267 22.27 5.30 24.90
C ARG A 267 21.93 4.46 23.67
N ILE A 268 20.70 4.52 23.12
CA ILE A 268 20.31 3.73 21.91
C ILE A 268 19.33 4.52 21.03
N SER A 269 19.84 5.32 20.09
CA SER A 269 19.05 6.25 19.27
C SER A 269 17.89 5.61 18.49
N GLN A 270 18.06 4.38 17.98
CA GLN A 270 16.99 3.70 17.22
C GLN A 270 15.91 3.07 18.10
N ALA A 271 16.24 2.65 19.33
CA ALA A 271 15.24 2.12 20.25
C ALA A 271 14.39 3.25 20.83
N ALA A 272 15.02 4.40 21.13
CA ALA A 272 14.34 5.63 21.51
C ALA A 272 13.35 6.06 20.44
N ALA A 273 13.80 6.18 19.18
CA ALA A 273 12.95 6.58 18.06
C ALA A 273 11.79 5.61 17.81
N ARG A 274 12.02 4.29 17.97
CA ARG A 274 10.97 3.29 17.84
C ARG A 274 9.93 3.38 18.96
N LEU A 275 10.37 3.57 20.20
CA LEU A 275 9.48 3.72 21.35
C LEU A 275 8.67 5.02 21.25
N ALA A 276 9.33 6.13 20.93
CA ALA A 276 8.67 7.41 20.66
C ALA A 276 7.58 7.26 19.59
N SER A 277 7.90 6.63 18.45
CA SER A 277 6.92 6.36 17.39
C SER A 277 5.74 5.48 17.83
N ILE A 278 5.95 4.52 18.74
CA ILE A 278 4.86 3.71 19.30
C ILE A 278 3.97 4.58 20.18
N PHE A 279 4.56 5.40 21.05
CA PHE A 279 3.81 6.28 21.96
C PHE A 279 3.03 7.35 21.20
N ASP A 280 3.66 8.03 20.25
CA ASP A 280 3.01 9.03 19.40
C ASP A 280 1.81 8.41 18.68
N SER A 281 2.02 7.27 18.01
CA SER A 281 0.93 6.59 17.31
C SER A 281 -0.16 6.09 18.24
N SER A 282 0.17 5.68 19.47
CA SER A 282 -0.81 5.16 20.43
C SER A 282 -1.67 6.29 20.98
N LEU A 283 -1.07 7.41 21.34
CA LEU A 283 -1.77 8.59 21.88
C LEU A 283 -2.61 9.27 20.79
N ASP A 284 -2.06 9.51 19.60
CA ASP A 284 -2.81 10.12 18.49
C ASP A 284 -4.03 9.28 18.09
N ASN A 285 -3.85 7.96 17.98
CA ASN A 285 -4.98 7.07 17.67
C ASN A 285 -5.98 6.99 18.82
N LEU A 286 -5.52 6.96 20.07
CA LEU A 286 -6.41 6.90 21.23
C LEU A 286 -7.28 8.15 21.31
N GLU A 287 -6.72 9.34 21.11
CA GLU A 287 -7.47 10.60 21.16
C GLU A 287 -8.63 10.59 20.16
N ILE A 288 -8.38 10.15 18.93
CA ILE A 288 -9.43 10.05 17.89
C ILE A 288 -10.46 8.98 18.27
N ILE A 289 -10.01 7.87 18.86
CA ILE A 289 -10.87 6.76 19.30
C ILE A 289 -11.83 7.19 20.42
N ILE A 290 -11.36 7.92 21.44
CA ILE A 290 -12.21 8.32 22.58
C ILE A 290 -13.17 9.46 22.22
N LYS A 291 -12.81 10.29 21.23
CA LYS A 291 -13.68 11.38 20.73
C LYS A 291 -14.76 10.88 19.77
N GLY A 292 -14.61 9.65 19.23
CA GLY A 292 -15.52 9.06 18.26
C GLY A 292 -16.17 7.76 18.71
N TRP A 293 -16.90 7.13 17.80
CA TRP A 293 -17.29 5.73 17.99
C TRP A 293 -16.04 4.84 17.83
N SER A 294 -16.02 3.69 18.48
CA SER A 294 -14.95 2.72 18.31
C SER A 294 -15.45 1.28 18.33
N LEU A 295 -14.84 0.44 17.49
CA LEU A 295 -15.06 -0.99 17.43
C LEU A 295 -14.02 -1.70 18.31
N TYR A 296 -14.50 -2.39 19.33
CA TYR A 296 -13.73 -3.38 20.06
C TYR A 296 -13.78 -4.73 19.34
N SER A 297 -12.61 -5.34 19.17
CA SER A 297 -12.49 -6.70 18.67
C SER A 297 -11.29 -7.43 19.25
N LYS A 298 -11.36 -8.77 19.27
CA LYS A 298 -10.26 -9.66 19.64
C LYS A 298 -9.70 -10.35 18.41
N VAL A 299 -8.47 -10.00 18.04
CA VAL A 299 -7.78 -10.53 16.86
C VAL A 299 -6.73 -11.56 17.29
N PRO A 300 -6.68 -12.77 16.69
CA PRO A 300 -5.79 -13.85 17.15
C PRO A 300 -4.29 -13.51 17.23
N ILE A 301 -3.79 -12.56 16.45
CA ILE A 301 -2.37 -12.15 16.45
C ILE A 301 -2.14 -10.93 17.36
N PHE A 302 -3.08 -9.99 17.38
CA PHE A 302 -2.88 -8.67 17.99
C PHE A 302 -3.58 -8.54 19.34
N GLY A 303 -4.26 -9.58 19.80
CA GLY A 303 -5.01 -9.53 21.05
C GLY A 303 -6.23 -8.62 20.95
N GLN A 304 -6.45 -7.84 22.00
CA GLN A 304 -7.58 -6.92 22.08
C GLN A 304 -7.22 -5.59 21.42
N MET A 305 -8.16 -5.03 20.68
CA MET A 305 -7.94 -3.82 19.89
C MET A 305 -9.19 -2.95 19.85
N LEU A 306 -8.98 -1.63 19.90
CA LEU A 306 -9.97 -0.62 19.56
C LEU A 306 -9.63 -0.07 18.18
N GLN A 307 -10.65 0.11 17.35
CA GLN A 307 -10.51 0.68 16.01
C GLN A 307 -11.62 1.68 15.73
N THR A 308 -11.30 2.79 15.11
CA THR A 308 -12.29 3.70 14.52
C THR A 308 -11.90 4.03 13.10
N ALA A 309 -12.82 4.62 12.35
CA ALA A 309 -12.56 5.05 11.00
C ALA A 309 -13.40 6.26 10.62
N ARG A 310 -12.85 7.10 9.74
CA ARG A 310 -13.54 8.28 9.21
C ARG A 310 -13.34 8.39 7.70
N PRO A 311 -14.34 8.89 6.95
CA PRO A 311 -14.15 9.19 5.54
C PRO A 311 -13.08 10.28 5.38
N ILE A 312 -12.14 10.08 4.46
CA ILE A 312 -11.13 11.09 4.11
C ILE A 312 -11.78 12.20 3.26
N ILE A 313 -12.74 11.82 2.42
CA ILE A 313 -13.47 12.74 1.56
C ILE A 313 -14.74 13.17 2.28
N THR A 314 -14.81 14.45 2.63
CA THR A 314 -15.94 15.05 3.34
C THR A 314 -16.92 15.72 2.37
N LYS A 315 -18.14 16.01 2.82
CA LYS A 315 -19.15 16.73 2.04
C LYS A 315 -18.60 18.10 1.61
N GLY A 316 -18.70 18.42 0.32
CA GLY A 316 -18.13 19.65 -0.24
C GLY A 316 -16.70 19.51 -0.76
N SER A 317 -16.04 18.37 -0.56
CA SER A 317 -14.74 18.09 -1.18
C SER A 317 -14.83 18.17 -2.71
N LYS A 318 -13.81 18.75 -3.33
CA LYS A 318 -13.69 18.77 -4.77
C LYS A 318 -13.54 17.35 -5.31
N GLY A 319 -14.28 17.05 -6.37
CA GLY A 319 -14.16 15.80 -7.11
C GLY A 319 -12.81 15.65 -7.80
N ALA A 320 -12.52 14.43 -8.25
CA ALA A 320 -11.29 14.11 -8.95
C ALA A 320 -11.52 13.03 -10.01
N ALA A 321 -10.62 12.98 -11.00
CA ALA A 321 -10.46 11.81 -11.85
C ALA A 321 -9.50 10.82 -11.16
N VAL A 322 -9.98 9.64 -10.78
CA VAL A 322 -9.19 8.58 -10.13
C VAL A 322 -8.83 7.51 -11.15
N LEU A 323 -7.54 7.25 -11.34
CA LEU A 323 -7.03 6.31 -12.33
C LEU A 323 -6.72 4.96 -11.68
N ASP A 324 -7.74 4.14 -11.49
CA ASP A 324 -7.64 2.88 -10.74
C ASP A 324 -7.87 1.66 -11.64
N ALA A 325 -6.80 0.91 -11.92
CA ALA A 325 -6.84 -0.32 -12.74
C ALA A 325 -7.77 -1.41 -12.17
N THR A 326 -8.03 -1.36 -10.86
CA THR A 326 -8.82 -2.32 -10.10
C THR A 326 -10.19 -1.81 -9.72
N ALA A 327 -10.66 -0.71 -10.33
CA ALA A 327 -11.91 -0.09 -9.92
C ALA A 327 -13.14 -1.01 -10.03
N SER A 328 -13.16 -1.93 -11.00
CA SER A 328 -14.26 -2.90 -11.14
C SER A 328 -14.34 -3.90 -9.99
N THR A 329 -13.24 -4.15 -9.27
CA THR A 329 -13.18 -5.06 -8.12
C THR A 329 -13.10 -4.31 -6.78
N ASN A 330 -13.06 -2.98 -6.79
CA ASN A 330 -12.99 -2.17 -5.58
C ASN A 330 -14.39 -1.84 -5.06
N LEU A 331 -14.89 -2.66 -4.12
CA LEU A 331 -16.21 -2.47 -3.50
C LEU A 331 -16.38 -1.14 -2.79
N MET A 332 -15.30 -0.44 -2.45
CA MET A 332 -15.39 0.87 -1.78
C MET A 332 -16.09 1.91 -2.65
N TYR A 333 -15.95 1.84 -3.98
CA TYR A 333 -16.66 2.74 -4.88
C TYR A 333 -18.17 2.48 -4.92
N GLN A 334 -18.63 1.27 -4.60
CA GLN A 334 -20.06 0.98 -4.46
C GLN A 334 -20.63 1.55 -3.16
N LEU A 335 -19.80 1.64 -2.12
CA LEU A 335 -20.14 2.20 -0.81
C LEU A 335 -19.93 3.71 -0.74
N PHE A 336 -19.39 4.35 -1.79
CA PHE A 336 -19.10 5.78 -1.82
C PHE A 336 -20.00 6.47 -2.87
N PRO A 337 -21.10 7.13 -2.45
CA PRO A 337 -22.12 7.64 -3.39
C PRO A 337 -21.63 8.66 -4.42
N GLN A 338 -20.52 9.34 -4.14
CA GLN A 338 -19.92 10.33 -5.04
C GLN A 338 -19.05 9.69 -6.14
N ALA A 339 -18.69 8.40 -6.01
CA ALA A 339 -17.94 7.67 -7.01
C ALA A 339 -18.80 7.37 -8.25
N ARG A 340 -18.25 7.67 -9.43
CA ARG A 340 -18.80 7.32 -10.73
C ARG A 340 -17.77 6.50 -11.49
N VAL A 341 -17.90 5.18 -11.46
CA VAL A 341 -16.98 4.28 -12.15
C VAL A 341 -17.32 4.25 -13.64
N CYS A 342 -16.38 4.67 -14.48
CA CYS A 342 -16.51 4.58 -15.93
C CYS A 342 -16.56 3.13 -16.39
N ARG A 343 -17.15 2.88 -17.56
CA ARG A 343 -17.15 1.56 -18.18
C ARG A 343 -15.72 1.10 -18.48
N LYS A 344 -15.39 -0.14 -18.10
CA LYS A 344 -14.14 -0.81 -18.51
C LYS A 344 -14.19 -1.12 -20.01
N ILE A 345 -13.18 -0.66 -20.75
CA ILE A 345 -13.02 -0.99 -22.16
C ILE A 345 -12.37 -2.37 -22.28
N ALA A 346 -12.99 -3.27 -23.03
CA ALA A 346 -12.50 -4.62 -23.25
C ALA A 346 -11.45 -4.66 -24.36
N GLY A 347 -10.62 -5.70 -24.41
CA GLY A 347 -9.63 -5.88 -25.49
C GLY A 347 -8.40 -4.97 -25.41
N VAL A 348 -8.28 -4.12 -24.38
CA VAL A 348 -7.12 -3.24 -24.18
C VAL A 348 -5.86 -4.03 -23.80
N ARG A 349 -6.04 -5.17 -23.11
CA ARG A 349 -4.97 -6.04 -22.63
C ARG A 349 -5.36 -7.50 -22.82
N SER A 350 -4.38 -8.33 -23.16
CA SER A 350 -4.45 -9.79 -23.18
C SER A 350 -3.32 -10.37 -22.33
N TYR A 351 -3.67 -11.28 -21.42
CA TYR A 351 -2.74 -12.03 -20.59
C TYR A 351 -2.60 -13.47 -21.07
N GLN A 352 -2.84 -13.74 -22.36
CA GLN A 352 -2.79 -15.09 -22.95
C GLN A 352 -1.43 -15.79 -22.81
N ASN A 353 -0.36 -15.02 -22.69
CA ASN A 353 1.01 -15.53 -22.49
C ASN A 353 1.32 -15.82 -21.00
N VAL A 354 0.36 -15.59 -20.10
CA VAL A 354 0.54 -15.88 -18.67
C VAL A 354 0.02 -17.27 -18.35
N SER A 355 0.87 -18.09 -17.73
CA SER A 355 0.50 -19.37 -17.14
C SER A 355 0.24 -19.22 -15.64
N LEU A 356 -1.03 -19.33 -15.24
CA LEU A 356 -1.47 -19.26 -13.86
C LEU A 356 -1.60 -20.68 -13.26
N HIS A 357 -0.61 -21.05 -12.46
CA HIS A 357 -0.57 -22.29 -11.71
C HIS A 357 -1.31 -22.13 -10.37
N VAL A 358 -2.49 -22.73 -10.24
CA VAL A 358 -3.33 -22.64 -9.03
C VAL A 358 -3.27 -23.92 -8.19
N ARG A 359 -3.04 -23.74 -6.88
CA ARG A 359 -3.20 -24.79 -5.87
C ARG A 359 -4.24 -24.38 -4.85
N ARG A 360 -5.06 -25.34 -4.39
CA ARG A 360 -5.99 -25.14 -3.27
C ARG A 360 -5.33 -25.52 -1.94
N GLY A 361 -5.35 -24.63 -0.96
CA GLY A 361 -4.68 -24.84 0.33
C GLY A 361 -5.12 -23.86 1.42
N SER A 362 -4.47 -23.92 2.57
CA SER A 362 -4.62 -22.91 3.62
C SER A 362 -3.87 -21.64 3.26
N THR A 363 -4.52 -20.50 3.48
CA THR A 363 -3.99 -19.15 3.26
C THR A 363 -4.21 -18.28 4.51
N GLY A 364 -3.58 -17.11 4.56
CA GLY A 364 -3.66 -16.08 5.60
C GLY A 364 -2.45 -16.05 6.54
N LYS A 365 -2.06 -14.82 6.95
CA LYS A 365 -0.88 -14.49 7.78
C LYS A 365 -0.61 -15.44 8.95
N VAL A 366 -1.65 -15.85 9.68
CA VAL A 366 -1.54 -16.79 10.82
C VAL A 366 -1.00 -18.14 10.35
N ASN A 367 -1.57 -18.69 9.28
CA ASN A 367 -1.20 -19.99 8.73
C ASN A 367 0.20 -19.93 8.11
N ALA A 368 0.50 -18.88 7.35
CA ALA A 368 1.84 -18.63 6.82
C ALA A 368 2.91 -18.61 7.92
N ARG A 369 2.68 -17.87 9.02
CA ARG A 369 3.65 -17.78 10.13
C ARG A 369 3.84 -19.12 10.85
N LYS A 370 2.75 -19.84 11.15
CA LYS A 370 2.80 -21.11 11.89
C LYS A 370 3.53 -22.23 11.12
N GLN A 371 3.45 -22.22 9.80
CA GLN A 371 3.96 -23.30 8.95
C GLN A 371 5.24 -22.92 8.21
N VAL A 372 5.83 -21.75 8.46
CA VAL A 372 6.95 -21.24 7.66
C VAL A 372 8.14 -22.19 7.64
N ASP A 373 8.53 -22.72 8.80
CA ASP A 373 9.74 -23.55 8.93
C ASP A 373 9.58 -24.95 8.32
N GLU A 374 8.34 -25.41 8.15
CA GLU A 374 8.02 -26.71 7.54
C GLU A 374 7.70 -26.57 6.04
N ARG A 375 6.91 -25.57 5.66
CA ARG A 375 6.39 -25.40 4.29
C ARG A 375 7.39 -24.74 3.36
N LEU A 376 8.18 -23.78 3.85
CA LEU A 376 9.06 -22.98 3.01
C LEU A 376 10.19 -23.81 2.36
N PRO A 377 10.88 -24.72 3.07
CA PRO A 377 11.92 -25.55 2.44
C PRO A 377 11.36 -26.47 1.35
N VAL A 378 10.21 -27.10 1.59
CA VAL A 378 9.53 -27.95 0.62
C VAL A 378 9.13 -27.17 -0.62
N LEU A 379 8.62 -25.95 -0.42
CA LEU A 379 8.22 -25.06 -1.49
C LEU A 379 9.41 -24.62 -2.35
N MET A 380 10.52 -24.21 -1.71
CA MET A 380 11.71 -23.79 -2.45
C MET A 380 12.38 -24.96 -3.18
N SER A 381 12.44 -26.14 -2.57
CA SER A 381 12.92 -27.35 -3.26
C SER A 381 12.09 -27.66 -4.51
N TYR A 382 10.76 -27.56 -4.42
CA TYR A 382 9.89 -27.75 -5.58
C TYR A 382 10.18 -26.75 -6.71
N PHE A 383 10.40 -25.47 -6.37
CA PHE A 383 10.70 -24.45 -7.37
C PHE A 383 12.11 -24.55 -7.94
N ASN A 384 13.09 -25.01 -7.17
CA ASN A 384 14.44 -25.25 -7.67
C ASN A 384 14.47 -26.22 -8.85
N ASP A 385 13.55 -27.19 -8.90
CA ASP A 385 13.49 -28.15 -10.00
C ASP A 385 12.66 -27.64 -11.18
N ARG A 386 11.72 -26.70 -10.95
CA ARG A 386 10.73 -26.29 -11.96
C ARG A 386 11.05 -24.96 -12.65
N ILE A 387 11.74 -24.05 -11.96
CA ILE A 387 12.02 -22.70 -12.45
C ILE A 387 13.51 -22.35 -12.37
N ALA A 388 14.39 -23.35 -12.41
CA ALA A 388 15.84 -23.12 -12.43
C ALA A 388 16.23 -22.12 -13.53
N GLY A 389 17.12 -21.17 -13.18
CA GLY A 389 17.61 -20.13 -14.08
C GLY A 389 16.63 -18.97 -14.35
N LYS A 390 15.41 -19.00 -13.81
CA LYS A 390 14.42 -17.91 -13.97
C LYS A 390 14.63 -16.76 -12.99
N ASP A 391 14.03 -15.61 -13.30
CA ASP A 391 13.97 -14.46 -12.41
C ASP A 391 12.62 -14.39 -11.69
N ALA A 392 12.60 -14.78 -10.40
CA ALA A 392 11.36 -14.98 -9.67
C ALA A 392 11.14 -13.93 -8.56
N LEU A 393 9.95 -13.30 -8.59
CA LEU A 393 9.41 -12.56 -7.47
C LEU A 393 8.72 -13.51 -6.48
N PHE A 394 9.20 -13.58 -5.24
CA PHE A 394 8.54 -14.27 -4.14
C PHE A 394 7.76 -13.29 -3.26
N VAL A 395 6.43 -13.37 -3.29
CA VAL A 395 5.52 -12.52 -2.54
C VAL A 395 5.13 -13.19 -1.22
N CYS A 396 5.37 -12.49 -0.10
CA CYS A 396 5.13 -13.04 1.24
C CYS A 396 4.72 -11.99 2.29
N HIS A 397 4.55 -12.40 3.55
CA HIS A 397 4.45 -11.47 4.68
C HIS A 397 5.84 -11.04 5.17
N LYS A 398 5.93 -9.86 5.80
CA LYS A 398 7.20 -9.25 6.24
C LYS A 398 8.12 -10.23 7.00
N ASP A 399 7.58 -10.98 7.94
CA ASP A 399 8.32 -11.94 8.78
C ASP A 399 8.85 -13.18 8.03
N VAL A 400 8.34 -13.46 6.83
CA VAL A 400 8.74 -14.62 6.01
C VAL A 400 9.91 -14.25 5.09
N LYS A 401 10.05 -12.96 4.72
CA LYS A 401 11.01 -12.48 3.73
C LYS A 401 12.45 -12.91 4.02
N ALA A 402 12.92 -12.72 5.25
CA ALA A 402 14.28 -13.12 5.62
C ALA A 402 14.49 -14.63 5.55
N LYS A 403 13.52 -15.42 6.00
CA LYS A 403 13.57 -16.89 5.92
C LYS A 403 13.55 -17.40 4.48
N ALA A 404 12.88 -16.69 3.57
CA ALA A 404 12.87 -17.00 2.13
C ALA A 404 14.26 -16.79 1.53
N TYR A 405 14.91 -15.67 1.83
CA TYR A 405 16.29 -15.43 1.40
C TYR A 405 17.29 -16.43 1.97
N ALA A 406 17.04 -16.99 3.16
CA ALA A 406 17.90 -18.01 3.74
C ALA A 406 17.78 -19.41 3.08
N GLN A 407 16.89 -19.60 2.11
CA GLN A 407 16.77 -20.87 1.38
C GLN A 407 17.77 -20.95 0.23
N GLU A 408 18.24 -22.16 -0.07
CA GLU A 408 19.02 -22.42 -1.28
C GLU A 408 18.12 -22.30 -2.51
N THR A 409 18.57 -21.57 -3.53
CA THR A 409 17.82 -21.38 -4.77
C THR A 409 18.67 -21.64 -6.01
N LYS A 410 18.07 -22.25 -7.04
CA LYS A 410 18.63 -22.46 -8.39
C LYS A 410 18.13 -21.42 -9.40
N PHE A 411 17.50 -20.36 -8.92
CA PHE A 411 16.86 -19.30 -9.69
C PHE A 411 17.15 -17.97 -8.99
N THR A 412 17.02 -16.85 -9.68
CA THR A 412 17.20 -15.54 -9.04
C THR A 412 15.99 -15.21 -8.18
N LEU A 413 16.19 -15.24 -6.86
CA LEU A 413 15.14 -14.92 -5.90
C LEU A 413 15.12 -13.42 -5.59
N LYS A 414 14.01 -12.75 -5.91
CA LYS A 414 13.69 -11.41 -5.39
C LYS A 414 12.48 -11.52 -4.48
N ALA A 415 12.63 -11.29 -3.18
CA ALA A 415 11.49 -11.35 -2.24
C ALA A 415 10.93 -9.95 -1.96
N GLY A 416 9.62 -9.81 -2.10
CA GLY A 416 8.84 -8.63 -1.72
C GLY A 416 7.75 -9.02 -0.75
N HIS A 417 7.45 -8.15 0.22
CA HIS A 417 6.28 -8.35 1.07
C HIS A 417 5.09 -7.50 0.65
N TRP A 418 3.87 -7.89 1.02
CA TRP A 418 2.64 -7.20 0.60
C TRP A 418 2.67 -5.66 0.78
N GLY A 419 3.22 -5.14 1.88
CA GLY A 419 3.38 -3.69 2.08
C GLY A 419 4.52 -3.00 1.31
N GLU A 420 5.37 -3.73 0.60
CA GLU A 420 6.48 -3.21 -0.22
C GLU A 420 6.12 -3.20 -1.71
N LEU A 421 5.16 -4.04 -2.12
CA LEU A 421 4.77 -4.18 -3.53
C LEU A 421 4.07 -2.92 -4.07
N ASP A 422 3.42 -2.16 -3.19
CA ASP A 422 2.67 -0.97 -3.57
C ASP A 422 3.59 0.11 -4.15
N GLY A 423 3.34 0.50 -5.41
CA GLY A 423 4.09 1.50 -6.16
C GLY A 423 5.51 1.10 -6.63
N ALA A 424 6.02 -0.09 -6.32
CA ALA A 424 7.41 -0.44 -6.65
C ALA A 424 7.58 -1.04 -8.05
N ASN A 425 8.68 -0.66 -8.72
CA ASN A 425 9.06 -1.14 -10.05
C ASN A 425 10.25 -2.12 -10.02
N THR A 426 10.74 -2.51 -8.84
CA THR A 426 11.94 -3.34 -8.64
C THR A 426 11.85 -4.74 -9.26
N TRP A 427 10.62 -5.24 -9.48
CA TRP A 427 10.37 -6.60 -9.97
C TRP A 427 9.85 -6.67 -11.40
N LYS A 428 9.82 -5.53 -12.11
CA LYS A 428 9.20 -5.41 -13.43
C LYS A 428 9.74 -6.39 -14.48
N ASP A 429 10.98 -6.83 -14.32
CA ASP A 429 11.67 -7.73 -15.27
C ASP A 429 11.54 -9.22 -14.89
N CYS A 430 11.03 -9.53 -13.69
CA CYS A 430 10.81 -10.92 -13.28
C CYS A 430 9.85 -11.62 -14.24
N ASP A 431 10.20 -12.86 -14.60
CA ASP A 431 9.39 -13.71 -15.48
C ASP A 431 8.48 -14.66 -14.72
N THR A 432 8.69 -14.77 -13.41
CA THR A 432 7.98 -15.69 -12.54
C THR A 432 7.53 -14.95 -11.28
N ALA A 433 6.30 -15.22 -10.83
CA ALA A 433 5.80 -14.75 -9.53
C ALA A 433 5.33 -15.93 -8.69
N ILE A 434 5.78 -16.00 -7.44
CA ILE A 434 5.41 -17.03 -6.47
C ILE A 434 4.71 -16.35 -5.29
N PHE A 435 3.42 -16.63 -5.12
CA PHE A 435 2.63 -16.15 -4.00
C PHE A 435 2.62 -17.20 -2.89
N TYR A 436 3.45 -16.96 -1.87
CA TYR A 436 3.53 -17.85 -0.70
C TYR A 436 2.19 -17.93 0.03
N ASP A 437 1.53 -16.78 0.16
CA ASP A 437 0.25 -16.62 0.84
C ASP A 437 -0.47 -15.35 0.37
N LEU A 438 -1.77 -15.23 0.66
CA LEU A 438 -2.62 -14.10 0.32
C LEU A 438 -2.66 -13.03 1.43
N HIS A 439 -2.68 -11.76 1.02
CA HIS A 439 -2.97 -10.66 1.93
C HIS A 439 -4.48 -10.60 2.22
N GLN A 440 -4.84 -10.92 3.46
CA GLN A 440 -6.22 -10.84 3.93
C GLN A 440 -6.30 -9.77 5.02
N ARG A 441 -7.10 -8.73 4.77
CA ARG A 441 -7.42 -7.74 5.79
C ARG A 441 -8.28 -8.39 6.90
N PRO A 442 -8.14 -7.97 8.16
CA PRO A 442 -9.01 -8.45 9.24
C PRO A 442 -10.45 -7.96 9.03
N HIS A 443 -11.44 -8.69 9.56
CA HIS A 443 -12.85 -8.26 9.48
C HIS A 443 -13.10 -6.91 10.15
N GLY A 444 -12.35 -6.59 11.21
CA GLY A 444 -12.39 -5.28 11.86
C GLY A 444 -12.20 -4.12 10.88
N TRP A 445 -11.23 -4.25 9.95
CA TRP A 445 -11.02 -3.24 8.91
C TRP A 445 -12.24 -3.07 8.00
N ALA A 446 -12.87 -4.17 7.57
CA ALA A 446 -14.05 -4.08 6.70
C ALA A 446 -15.26 -3.49 7.44
N MET A 447 -15.46 -3.85 8.72
CA MET A 447 -16.53 -3.30 9.54
C MET A 447 -16.35 -1.80 9.78
N THR A 448 -15.15 -1.35 10.21
CA THR A 448 -14.91 0.07 10.44
C THR A 448 -14.99 0.89 9.15
N THR A 449 -14.48 0.35 8.03
CA THR A 449 -14.59 0.99 6.73
C THR A 449 -16.05 1.12 6.27
N TYR A 450 -16.86 0.09 6.48
CA TYR A 450 -18.30 0.15 6.20
C TYR A 450 -18.98 1.22 7.06
N PHE A 451 -18.66 1.30 8.37
CA PHE A 451 -19.25 2.32 9.25
C PHE A 451 -18.86 3.75 8.86
N ALA A 452 -17.62 3.96 8.42
CA ALA A 452 -17.17 5.27 7.95
C ALA A 452 -17.93 5.74 6.69
N LEU A 453 -18.35 4.82 5.81
CA LEU A 453 -19.00 5.15 4.55
C LEU A 453 -20.53 5.09 4.59
N GLN A 454 -21.09 4.21 5.43
CA GLN A 454 -22.53 3.90 5.46
C GLN A 454 -23.19 4.20 6.81
N GLY A 455 -22.41 4.63 7.80
CA GLY A 455 -22.86 4.85 9.17
C GLY A 455 -22.76 3.61 10.06
N ILE A 456 -22.70 3.87 11.37
CA ILE A 456 -22.57 2.86 12.42
C ILE A 456 -23.79 1.93 12.39
N GLN A 457 -23.56 0.63 12.58
CA GLN A 457 -24.61 -0.39 12.64
C GLN A 457 -24.81 -0.89 14.08
N SER A 458 -25.83 -1.72 14.33
CA SER A 458 -26.09 -2.28 15.65
C SER A 458 -25.11 -3.40 16.05
N ASP A 459 -25.04 -3.71 17.34
CA ASP A 459 -24.29 -4.86 17.84
C ASP A 459 -24.82 -6.20 17.28
N GLU A 460 -26.12 -6.28 16.97
CA GLU A 460 -26.71 -7.44 16.29
C GLU A 460 -26.12 -7.59 14.88
N TRP A 461 -26.00 -6.50 14.13
CA TRP A 461 -25.38 -6.50 12.81
C TRP A 461 -23.90 -6.91 12.88
N LEU A 462 -23.16 -6.41 13.87
CA LEU A 462 -21.74 -6.72 14.07
C LEU A 462 -21.49 -8.22 14.24
N ASN A 463 -22.33 -8.87 15.03
CA ASN A 463 -22.18 -10.27 15.41
C ASN A 463 -22.92 -11.23 14.45
N SER A 464 -23.61 -10.71 13.44
CA SER A 464 -24.28 -11.49 12.40
C SER A 464 -23.33 -11.93 11.27
N THR A 465 -23.63 -13.08 10.67
CA THR A 465 -23.00 -13.58 9.44
C THR A 465 -23.83 -13.28 8.18
N GLN A 466 -24.97 -12.60 8.32
CA GLN A 466 -25.90 -12.26 7.24
C GLN A 466 -26.06 -10.74 7.13
N ARG A 467 -24.95 -10.05 6.82
CA ARG A 467 -24.91 -8.58 6.67
C ARG A 467 -25.16 -8.21 5.21
N ARG A 468 -26.41 -8.36 4.77
CA ARG A 468 -26.78 -8.15 3.36
C ARG A 468 -26.60 -6.69 2.95
N HIS A 469 -25.93 -6.46 1.83
CA HIS A 469 -25.83 -5.14 1.18
C HIS A 469 -25.77 -5.34 -0.34
N GLY A 470 -26.74 -4.77 -1.06
CA GLY A 470 -26.91 -5.04 -2.49
C GLY A 470 -27.00 -6.54 -2.78
N ASP A 471 -26.15 -7.02 -3.68
CA ASP A 471 -26.07 -8.43 -4.09
C ASP A 471 -25.18 -9.29 -3.18
N HIS A 472 -24.59 -8.72 -2.12
CA HIS A 472 -23.72 -9.44 -1.20
C HIS A 472 -24.50 -9.92 0.03
N PRO A 473 -24.57 -11.23 0.30
CA PRO A 473 -25.21 -11.76 1.51
C PRO A 473 -24.50 -11.34 2.80
N ASP A 474 -23.18 -11.16 2.73
CA ASP A 474 -22.35 -10.64 3.81
C ASP A 474 -21.32 -9.65 3.25
N ILE A 475 -21.61 -8.36 3.38
CA ILE A 475 -20.78 -7.28 2.85
C ILE A 475 -19.37 -7.26 3.44
N VAL A 476 -19.19 -7.62 4.71
CA VAL A 476 -17.88 -7.62 5.37
C VAL A 476 -16.97 -8.70 4.77
N THR A 477 -17.51 -9.91 4.56
CA THR A 477 -16.78 -11.00 3.90
C THR A 477 -16.48 -10.66 2.44
N ALA A 478 -17.41 -10.00 1.75
CA ALA A 478 -17.23 -9.52 0.39
C ALA A 478 -16.09 -8.49 0.33
N MET A 479 -16.12 -7.44 1.16
CA MET A 479 -15.07 -6.41 1.23
C MET A 479 -13.67 -7.00 1.47
N VAL A 480 -13.53 -7.94 2.42
CA VAL A 480 -12.24 -8.60 2.67
C VAL A 480 -11.77 -9.40 1.45
N THR A 481 -12.68 -10.09 0.76
CA THR A 481 -12.35 -10.94 -0.39
C THR A 481 -12.01 -10.11 -1.62
N TYR A 482 -12.79 -9.08 -1.93
CA TYR A 482 -12.52 -8.15 -3.03
C TYR A 482 -11.26 -7.32 -2.79
N GLN A 483 -10.97 -6.91 -1.55
CA GLN A 483 -9.67 -6.30 -1.26
C GLN A 483 -8.50 -7.27 -1.52
N THR A 484 -8.63 -8.54 -1.15
CA THR A 484 -7.62 -9.56 -1.49
C THR A 484 -7.44 -9.71 -3.01
N ILE A 485 -8.52 -9.63 -3.79
CA ILE A 485 -8.47 -9.68 -5.27
C ILE A 485 -7.73 -8.46 -5.81
N THR A 486 -8.10 -7.25 -5.36
CA THR A 486 -7.45 -6.00 -5.74
C THR A 486 -5.95 -6.01 -5.43
N ASP A 487 -5.57 -6.38 -4.21
CA ASP A 487 -4.17 -6.50 -3.79
C ASP A 487 -3.40 -7.52 -4.66
N LEU A 488 -4.05 -8.64 -5.01
CA LEU A 488 -3.46 -9.67 -5.85
C LEU A 488 -3.23 -9.17 -7.29
N ILE A 489 -4.21 -8.53 -7.92
CA ILE A 489 -4.07 -7.95 -9.27
C ILE A 489 -2.93 -6.93 -9.30
N GLN A 490 -2.84 -6.08 -8.28
CA GLN A 490 -1.79 -5.08 -8.15
C GLN A 490 -0.41 -5.73 -7.97
N ALA A 491 -0.32 -6.83 -7.21
CA ALA A 491 0.92 -7.58 -7.02
C ALA A 491 1.35 -8.35 -8.27
N LEU A 492 0.40 -8.94 -9.01
CA LEU A 492 0.69 -9.65 -10.26
C LEU A 492 1.25 -8.70 -11.32
N ASN A 493 0.73 -7.49 -11.42
CA ASN A 493 1.24 -6.47 -12.34
C ASN A 493 2.59 -5.83 -11.88
N ARG A 494 3.28 -6.41 -10.88
CA ARG A 494 4.66 -6.02 -10.52
C ARG A 494 5.72 -6.76 -11.32
N VAL A 495 5.39 -7.87 -11.98
CA VAL A 495 6.29 -8.62 -12.86
C VAL A 495 6.08 -8.27 -14.33
N ARG A 496 6.82 -8.90 -15.25
CA ARG A 496 6.89 -8.50 -16.66
C ARG A 496 5.58 -8.60 -17.43
N CYS A 497 4.58 -9.34 -16.92
CA CYS A 497 3.24 -9.38 -17.51
C CYS A 497 2.54 -8.01 -17.56
N ARG A 498 3.06 -6.99 -16.85
CA ARG A 498 2.57 -5.61 -16.95
C ARG A 498 2.86 -4.93 -18.29
N LEU A 499 3.85 -5.42 -19.05
CA LEU A 499 4.27 -4.82 -20.31
C LEU A 499 3.32 -5.22 -21.44
N VAL A 500 3.13 -4.30 -22.39
CA VAL A 500 2.43 -4.55 -23.65
C VAL A 500 3.49 -4.76 -24.73
N ILE A 501 3.39 -5.84 -25.49
CA ILE A 501 4.40 -6.20 -26.51
C ILE A 501 3.89 -6.14 -27.96
N ASP A 502 2.59 -5.99 -28.17
CA ASP A 502 1.98 -5.91 -29.50
C ASP A 502 0.63 -5.18 -29.48
N GLU A 503 0.06 -4.98 -30.67
CA GLU A 503 -1.23 -4.31 -30.91
C GLU A 503 -2.43 -5.08 -30.33
N GLN A 504 -2.28 -6.39 -30.08
CA GLN A 504 -3.31 -7.21 -29.46
C GLN A 504 -3.31 -7.06 -27.92
N GLY A 505 -2.43 -6.23 -27.37
CA GLY A 505 -2.34 -5.97 -25.94
C GLY A 505 -1.70 -7.12 -25.17
N ASN A 506 -1.00 -8.04 -25.85
CA ASN A 506 -0.34 -9.18 -25.21
C ASN A 506 0.78 -8.72 -24.30
N CYS A 507 1.20 -9.62 -23.41
CA CYS A 507 2.33 -9.42 -22.52
C CYS A 507 3.44 -10.46 -22.75
N PRO A 508 4.67 -10.25 -22.23
CA PRO A 508 5.68 -11.29 -22.24
C PRO A 508 5.22 -12.54 -21.48
N GLN A 509 5.75 -13.71 -21.88
CA GLN A 509 5.46 -14.98 -21.23
C GLN A 509 5.71 -14.88 -19.72
N THR A 510 4.79 -15.30 -18.86
CA THR A 510 4.99 -15.16 -17.40
C THR A 510 4.39 -16.34 -16.67
N ASP A 511 5.12 -16.91 -15.71
CA ASP A 511 4.63 -17.99 -14.85
C ASP A 511 4.20 -17.44 -13.48
N ILE A 512 3.00 -17.80 -13.04
CA ILE A 512 2.44 -17.31 -11.78
C ILE A 512 2.00 -18.51 -10.95
N TYR A 513 2.59 -18.67 -9.77
CA TYR A 513 2.23 -19.73 -8.82
C TYR A 513 1.45 -19.15 -7.67
N LEU A 514 0.19 -19.58 -7.54
CA LEU A 514 -0.75 -19.05 -6.58
C LEU A 514 -1.36 -20.17 -5.72
N THR A 515 -1.41 -19.94 -4.41
CA THR A 515 -2.21 -20.76 -3.49
C THR A 515 -3.49 -20.02 -3.14
N LEU A 516 -4.63 -20.61 -3.49
CA LEU A 516 -5.97 -20.10 -3.17
C LEU A 516 -6.62 -20.90 -2.04
N PRO A 517 -7.52 -20.28 -1.24
CA PRO A 517 -8.33 -21.02 -0.29
C PRO A 517 -9.22 -22.07 -0.99
N LYS A 518 -9.67 -23.06 -0.22
CA LYS A 518 -10.64 -24.06 -0.69
C LYS A 518 -12.06 -23.46 -0.72
N GLY A 519 -12.93 -24.04 -1.56
CA GLY A 519 -14.36 -23.70 -1.65
C GLY A 519 -14.65 -22.35 -2.31
N ASN A 520 -15.90 -21.90 -2.16
CA ASN A 520 -16.48 -20.77 -2.90
C ASN A 520 -15.63 -19.49 -2.86
N ARG A 521 -15.00 -19.18 -1.73
CA ARG A 521 -14.12 -18.00 -1.62
C ARG A 521 -12.94 -18.09 -2.59
N GLY A 522 -12.32 -19.26 -2.69
CA GLY A 522 -11.22 -19.47 -3.63
C GLY A 522 -11.67 -19.45 -5.08
N ASP A 523 -12.89 -19.93 -5.36
CA ASP A 523 -13.45 -19.91 -6.71
C ASP A 523 -13.79 -18.50 -7.15
N LEU A 524 -14.37 -17.69 -6.24
CA LEU A 524 -14.62 -16.27 -6.46
C LEU A 524 -13.33 -15.48 -6.73
N ILE A 525 -12.26 -15.71 -5.94
CA ILE A 525 -10.97 -15.05 -6.18
C ILE A 525 -10.43 -15.39 -7.57
N LEU A 526 -10.55 -16.66 -7.99
CA LEU A 526 -10.06 -17.08 -9.30
C LEU A 526 -10.91 -16.48 -10.43
N SER A 527 -12.24 -16.49 -10.31
CA SER A 527 -13.12 -15.95 -11.36
C SER A 527 -12.93 -14.44 -11.56
N GLU A 528 -12.87 -13.68 -10.46
CA GLU A 528 -12.68 -12.21 -10.51
C GLU A 528 -11.28 -11.84 -11.02
N LEU A 529 -10.26 -12.65 -10.68
CA LEU A 529 -8.92 -12.47 -11.21
C LEU A 529 -8.89 -12.66 -12.74
N LEU A 530 -9.54 -13.71 -13.26
CA LEU A 530 -9.60 -13.98 -14.70
C LEU A 530 -10.43 -12.95 -15.47
N ALA A 531 -11.50 -12.42 -14.85
CA ALA A 531 -12.27 -11.31 -15.41
C ALA A 531 -11.45 -10.00 -15.46
N SER A 532 -10.55 -9.81 -14.48
CA SER A 532 -9.69 -8.63 -14.41
C SER A 532 -8.49 -8.73 -15.35
N MET A 533 -7.93 -9.93 -15.51
CA MET A 533 -6.75 -10.23 -16.34
C MET A 533 -7.09 -11.30 -17.39
N PRO A 534 -7.78 -10.93 -18.49
CA PRO A 534 -8.34 -11.87 -19.45
C PRO A 534 -7.27 -12.64 -20.23
N GLY A 535 -7.56 -13.90 -20.56
CA GLY A 535 -6.72 -14.75 -21.41
C GLY A 535 -5.74 -15.66 -20.67
N MET A 536 -5.52 -15.47 -19.37
CA MET A 536 -4.60 -16.32 -18.59
C MET A 536 -4.88 -17.82 -18.76
N GLN A 537 -3.82 -18.60 -18.94
CA GLN A 537 -3.88 -20.05 -19.06
C GLN A 537 -3.80 -20.67 -17.66
N VAL A 538 -4.89 -21.27 -17.19
CA VAL A 538 -4.97 -21.81 -15.82
C VAL A 538 -4.62 -23.29 -15.82
N SER A 539 -3.68 -23.67 -14.96
CA SER A 539 -3.35 -25.08 -14.69
C SER A 539 -3.30 -25.37 -13.19
N ALA A 540 -3.70 -26.57 -12.80
CA ALA A 540 -3.53 -27.00 -11.42
C ALA A 540 -2.05 -27.32 -11.13
N TRP A 541 -1.60 -27.05 -9.91
CA TRP A 541 -0.33 -27.59 -9.41
C TRP A 541 -0.46 -28.11 -7.98
N HIS A 542 0.44 -29.03 -7.64
CA HIS A 542 0.47 -29.70 -6.35
C HIS A 542 1.92 -29.74 -5.84
N LEU A 543 2.07 -29.56 -4.53
CA LEU A 543 3.33 -29.93 -3.87
C LEU A 543 3.37 -31.46 -3.76
N PRO A 544 4.54 -32.09 -3.91
CA PRO A 544 4.70 -33.51 -3.65
C PRO A 544 4.20 -33.84 -2.25
N VAL A 545 3.39 -34.91 -2.13
CA VAL A 545 2.99 -35.43 -0.83
C VAL A 545 4.25 -35.97 -0.15
N GLN A 546 4.65 -35.40 0.99
CA GLN A 546 5.72 -35.98 1.78
C GLN A 546 5.29 -37.35 2.31
N THR A 547 5.73 -38.42 1.67
CA THR A 547 5.43 -39.82 2.05
C THR A 547 6.26 -40.33 3.22
N SER A 548 6.97 -39.48 3.95
CA SER A 548 7.68 -39.90 5.15
C SER A 548 7.65 -38.86 6.25
N LYS A 549 7.24 -39.28 7.45
CA LYS A 549 7.45 -38.58 8.74
C LYS A 549 8.93 -38.43 9.12
N ARG A 550 9.88 -38.62 8.18
CA ARG A 550 11.21 -38.05 8.38
C ARG A 550 11.02 -36.55 8.24
N LYS A 551 11.08 -35.84 9.36
CA LYS A 551 11.54 -34.45 9.35
C LYS A 551 12.78 -34.45 8.46
N GLN A 552 12.65 -34.01 7.21
CA GLN A 552 13.80 -33.44 6.53
C GLN A 552 14.24 -32.37 7.52
N ARG A 553 15.34 -32.62 8.22
CA ARG A 553 16.04 -31.55 8.92
C ARG A 553 16.34 -30.59 7.79
N SER A 554 15.56 -29.52 7.70
CA SER A 554 15.87 -28.42 6.81
C SER A 554 17.33 -28.07 7.06
N ASP A 555 18.09 -27.74 6.02
CA ASP A 555 19.42 -27.15 6.19
C ASP A 555 19.37 -25.83 7.01
N ALA A 556 18.17 -25.36 7.40
CA ALA A 556 17.95 -24.47 8.54
C ALA A 556 18.56 -24.98 9.88
N GLY A 557 19.08 -26.21 9.93
CA GLY A 557 19.91 -26.73 11.01
C GLY A 557 21.37 -26.24 10.99
N LYS A 558 21.84 -25.59 9.93
CA LYS A 558 23.20 -25.02 9.83
C LYS A 558 23.12 -23.49 9.76
N PRO A 559 23.21 -22.78 10.89
CA PRO A 559 23.15 -21.31 10.94
C PRO A 559 24.06 -20.60 9.92
N LYS A 560 25.25 -21.15 9.65
CA LYS A 560 26.19 -20.63 8.67
C LYS A 560 25.62 -20.63 7.25
N GLU A 561 25.00 -21.74 6.84
CA GLU A 561 24.40 -21.90 5.52
C GLU A 561 23.21 -20.96 5.33
N SER A 562 22.39 -20.79 6.37
CA SER A 562 21.27 -19.85 6.33
C SER A 562 21.74 -18.40 6.16
N VAL A 563 22.82 -17.98 6.83
CA VAL A 563 23.39 -16.64 6.65
C VAL A 563 24.03 -16.50 5.27
N TYR A 564 24.73 -17.54 4.80
CA TYR A 564 25.32 -17.55 3.46
C TYR A 564 24.25 -17.40 2.38
N ASN A 565 23.22 -18.24 2.38
CA ASN A 565 22.11 -18.15 1.44
C ASN A 565 21.38 -16.81 1.54
N TYR A 566 21.15 -16.31 2.77
CA TYR A 566 20.58 -14.99 2.98
C TYR A 566 21.41 -13.92 2.26
N MET A 567 22.72 -13.86 2.51
CA MET A 567 23.59 -12.87 1.88
C MET A 567 23.71 -13.08 0.36
N ARG A 568 23.71 -14.33 -0.11
CA ARG A 568 23.73 -14.66 -1.54
C ARG A 568 22.49 -14.13 -2.26
N ASN A 569 21.31 -14.20 -1.63
CA ASN A 569 20.05 -13.87 -2.29
C ASN A 569 19.56 -12.43 -2.05
N VAL A 570 20.01 -11.74 -1.00
CA VAL A 570 19.64 -10.33 -0.80
C VAL A 570 20.32 -9.40 -1.82
N PRO A 571 19.73 -8.23 -2.14
CA PRO A 571 20.39 -7.20 -2.96
C PRO A 571 21.71 -6.70 -2.34
N SER A 572 22.56 -6.03 -3.12
CA SER A 572 23.73 -5.34 -2.57
C SER A 572 23.32 -4.29 -1.54
N GLY A 573 24.13 -4.11 -0.50
CA GLY A 573 23.82 -3.19 0.60
C GLY A 573 24.40 -3.60 1.95
N ARG A 574 24.09 -2.80 2.97
CA ARG A 574 24.55 -2.99 4.36
C ARG A 574 23.45 -3.62 5.21
N TYR A 575 23.73 -4.76 5.81
CA TYR A 575 22.77 -5.53 6.60
C TYR A 575 23.22 -5.65 8.05
N LEU A 576 22.40 -5.13 8.97
CA LEU A 576 22.70 -5.16 10.39
C LEU A 576 22.66 -6.60 10.92
N ILE A 577 23.73 -7.03 11.59
CA ILE A 577 23.89 -8.41 12.04
C ILE A 577 22.81 -8.82 13.06
N SER A 578 22.43 -7.92 13.96
CA SER A 578 21.34 -8.20 14.91
C SER A 578 20.02 -8.48 14.19
N HIS A 579 19.72 -7.74 13.13
CA HIS A 579 18.50 -7.95 12.34
C HIS A 579 18.52 -9.28 11.59
N ILE A 580 19.65 -9.67 11.00
CA ILE A 580 19.82 -11.00 10.37
C ILE A 580 19.60 -12.10 11.41
N LYS A 581 20.28 -11.97 12.56
CA LYS A 581 20.20 -12.93 13.65
C LYS A 581 18.76 -13.15 14.12
N ASP A 582 18.05 -12.06 14.43
CA ASP A 582 16.69 -12.11 14.97
C ASP A 582 15.70 -12.64 13.91
N SER A 583 15.84 -12.21 12.67
CA SER A 583 14.94 -12.62 11.57
C SER A 583 15.10 -14.09 11.17
N LEU A 584 16.31 -14.64 11.32
CA LEU A 584 16.61 -16.04 11.06
C LEU A 584 16.50 -16.94 12.31
N GLY A 585 16.26 -16.36 13.50
CA GLY A 585 16.19 -17.10 14.76
C GLY A 585 17.51 -17.74 15.19
N ILE A 586 18.65 -17.12 14.84
CA ILE A 586 19.99 -17.66 15.13
C ILE A 586 20.40 -17.29 16.55
N LYS A 587 20.94 -18.25 17.31
CA LYS A 587 21.48 -18.00 18.66
C LYS A 587 22.76 -17.14 18.60
N ASP A 588 22.94 -16.26 19.59
CA ASP A 588 24.12 -15.38 19.71
C ASP A 588 25.46 -16.10 19.57
N ALA A 589 25.60 -17.27 20.22
CA ALA A 589 26.84 -18.05 20.17
C ALA A 589 27.16 -18.52 18.74
N SER A 590 26.16 -18.94 17.97
CA SER A 590 26.31 -19.36 16.58
C SER A 590 26.66 -18.17 15.69
N MET A 591 25.98 -17.03 15.87
CA MET A 591 26.26 -15.82 15.10
C MET A 591 27.68 -15.30 15.34
N LYS A 592 28.15 -15.29 16.60
CA LYS A 592 29.54 -14.90 16.93
C LYS A 592 30.59 -15.76 16.20
N ARG A 593 30.34 -17.06 16.04
CA ARG A 593 31.23 -17.96 15.28
C ARG A 593 31.25 -17.61 13.79
N ILE A 594 30.09 -17.39 13.19
CA ILE A 594 29.98 -16.98 11.76
C ILE A 594 30.71 -15.66 11.50
N ILE A 595 30.55 -14.67 12.40
CA ILE A 595 31.25 -13.38 12.29
C ILE A 595 32.75 -13.55 12.37
N LYS A 596 33.24 -14.43 13.26
CA LYS A 596 34.69 -14.68 13.38
C LYS A 596 35.26 -15.19 12.06
N GLU A 597 34.53 -16.06 11.35
CA GLU A 597 34.92 -16.55 10.03
C GLU A 597 34.85 -15.45 8.97
N CYS A 598 33.79 -14.62 8.96
CA CYS A 598 33.67 -13.49 8.01
C CYS A 598 34.76 -12.42 8.20
N LYS A 599 35.42 -12.37 9.37
CA LYS A 599 36.54 -11.48 9.66
C LYS A 599 37.89 -12.03 9.23
N GLN A 600 37.98 -13.33 8.98
CA GLN A 600 39.22 -13.96 8.56
C GLN A 600 39.41 -13.70 7.07
N ASP A 601 40.50 -13.03 6.72
CA ASP A 601 40.91 -12.61 5.36
C ASP A 601 41.42 -13.80 4.53
N THR A 602 40.68 -14.90 4.60
CA THR A 602 40.98 -16.19 3.98
C THR A 602 39.79 -16.63 3.17
N ASP A 603 40.06 -17.21 1.99
CA ASP A 603 39.15 -17.83 1.03
C ASP A 603 38.01 -18.58 1.74
N ASN A 604 36.91 -17.88 1.98
CA ASN A 604 35.75 -18.39 2.67
C ASN A 604 34.53 -18.09 1.79
N GLN A 605 33.51 -18.94 1.90
CA GLN A 605 32.33 -18.85 1.02
C GLN A 605 31.67 -17.46 0.98
N PHE A 606 31.83 -16.60 2.00
CA PHE A 606 31.29 -15.24 1.97
C PHE A 606 32.07 -14.31 1.04
N HIS A 607 33.39 -14.50 0.88
CA HIS A 607 34.19 -13.78 -0.12
C HIS A 607 33.73 -14.12 -1.55
N ASP A 608 33.40 -15.39 -1.83
CA ASP A 608 32.94 -15.83 -3.15
C ASP A 608 31.67 -15.10 -3.63
N ILE A 609 30.88 -14.57 -2.68
CA ILE A 609 29.66 -13.81 -2.96
C ILE A 609 29.81 -12.31 -2.65
N ASN A 610 31.05 -11.81 -2.58
CA ASN A 610 31.40 -10.41 -2.33
C ASN A 610 30.77 -9.85 -1.04
N VAL A 611 30.84 -10.62 0.06
CA VAL A 611 30.34 -10.20 1.37
C VAL A 611 31.49 -9.96 2.33
N SER A 612 31.50 -8.77 2.93
CA SER A 612 32.49 -8.39 3.96
C SER A 612 31.85 -7.99 5.27
N TYR A 613 32.59 -8.16 6.36
CA TYR A 613 32.21 -7.64 7.68
C TYR A 613 32.62 -6.17 7.81
N PHE A 614 31.71 -5.33 8.28
CA PHE A 614 31.97 -3.92 8.54
C PHE A 614 31.51 -3.54 9.96
N LEU A 615 32.32 -2.76 10.68
CA LEU A 615 31.98 -2.20 11.97
C LEU A 615 31.88 -0.68 11.84
N ASP A 616 30.73 -0.12 12.17
CA ASP A 616 30.49 1.31 12.18
C ASP A 616 30.56 1.85 13.62
N GLY A 617 31.44 2.83 13.85
CA GLY A 617 31.70 3.44 15.17
C GLY A 617 32.68 2.67 16.07
N PHE A 618 32.99 3.26 17.23
CA PHE A 618 33.93 2.71 18.22
C PHE A 618 33.25 2.40 19.57
N GLY A 619 33.69 1.35 20.25
CA GLY A 619 33.24 1.01 21.61
C GLY A 619 31.83 0.38 21.70
N ARG A 620 31.16 0.58 22.85
CA ARG A 620 29.87 -0.06 23.20
C ARG A 620 28.67 0.34 22.32
N GLY A 621 28.80 1.38 21.49
CA GLY A 621 27.79 1.82 20.52
C GLY A 621 28.04 1.34 19.09
N SER A 622 29.09 0.56 18.85
CA SER A 622 29.45 0.09 17.50
C SER A 622 28.37 -0.81 16.90
N LYS A 623 28.06 -0.58 15.62
CA LYS A 623 27.10 -1.39 14.87
C LYS A 623 27.85 -2.30 13.91
N ALA A 624 27.51 -3.57 13.95
CA ALA A 624 28.15 -4.57 13.11
C ALA A 624 27.25 -4.94 11.93
N TYR A 625 27.83 -4.93 10.73
CA TYR A 625 27.16 -5.16 9.46
C TYR A 625 27.84 -6.28 8.68
N LEU A 626 27.04 -7.00 7.90
CA LEU A 626 27.51 -7.69 6.71
C LEU A 626 27.18 -6.82 5.50
N VAL A 627 28.16 -6.55 4.66
CA VAL A 627 28.03 -5.69 3.48
C VAL A 627 28.20 -6.57 2.25
N LYS A 628 27.18 -6.59 1.39
CA LYS A 628 27.26 -7.19 0.06
C LYS A 628 27.53 -6.10 -0.95
N HIS A 629 28.59 -6.25 -1.73
CA HIS A 629 29.00 -5.30 -2.76
C HIS A 629 28.26 -5.55 -4.07
#